data_AF-A0A8X7CDD0-F1
#
_entry.id   AF-A0A8X7CDD0-F1
#
_cell.length_a   1.000
_cell.length_b   1.000
_cell.length_c   1.000
_cell.angle_alpha   90.00
_cell.angle_beta   90.00
_cell.angle_gamma   90.00
#
_symmetry.space_group_name_H-M   'P 1'
#
loop_
_entity.id
_entity.type
_entity.pdbx_description
1 polymer ?
#
loop_
_entity_poly.entity_id
_entity_poly.type
_entity_poly.pdbx_seq_one_letter_code
_entity_poly.pdbx_strand_id
1 'polypeptide(L)'
;MLIWITAPSAAIGILALLILLSTAPTKGYPITTLSDETTTSTSTEGDDSHSLKIRDLPFASFIANPCSPGTSRSTDRNRSKAQRQSFSITFFQYIKNYGTLYKQDALKVINSSTIEDCSSLNLPNLPNTPTLQELQEMNEEGALKRIYSSLLMHSAHAYFIDHQYLTFGETCSEANTDRERNLAREAVILARKQKHMACMTQMTLEELGYTPDDTNAILNERFTNLQMCSRRALRDCQTMLSIVHLFDVISNYSRSMLESTKDTF
;
A
#
# COMPACT_ATOMS: atom_id res chain seq x y z
N MET A 1 -50.34 -10.31 -26.82
CA MET A 1 -49.04 -10.96 -27.03
C MET A 1 -48.01 -10.18 -26.21
N LEU A 2 -47.82 -10.56 -24.94
CA LEU A 2 -46.89 -9.92 -24.01
C LEU A 2 -45.54 -10.60 -24.10
N ILE A 3 -44.49 -9.84 -24.39
CA ILE A 3 -43.10 -10.31 -24.36
C ILE A 3 -42.57 -10.09 -22.95
N TRP A 4 -42.30 -11.18 -22.23
CA TRP A 4 -41.54 -11.17 -20.99
C TRP A 4 -40.05 -11.07 -21.32
N ILE A 5 -39.40 -9.99 -20.91
CA ILE A 5 -37.95 -9.85 -20.90
C ILE A 5 -37.47 -10.30 -19.52
N THR A 6 -36.88 -11.49 -19.45
CA THR A 6 -36.15 -11.96 -18.25
C THR A 6 -34.73 -11.44 -18.31
N ALA A 7 -34.41 -10.46 -17.47
CA ALA A 7 -33.03 -10.03 -17.23
C ALA A 7 -32.31 -11.04 -16.31
N PRO A 8 -31.07 -11.46 -16.60
CA PRO A 8 -30.31 -12.34 -15.71
C PRO A 8 -29.75 -11.55 -14.51
N SER A 9 -30.21 -11.94 -13.34
CA SER A 9 -29.95 -11.41 -12.00
C SER A 9 -28.58 -11.80 -11.42
N ALA A 10 -27.48 -11.45 -12.09
CA ALA A 10 -26.13 -11.76 -11.61
C ALA A 10 -25.28 -10.54 -11.18
N ALA A 11 -25.72 -9.31 -11.43
CA ALA A 11 -24.89 -8.11 -11.19
C ALA A 11 -25.06 -7.44 -9.81
N ILE A 12 -26.03 -7.89 -8.99
CA ILE A 12 -26.38 -7.19 -7.73
C ILE A 12 -25.61 -7.75 -6.52
N GLY A 13 -24.99 -8.93 -6.63
CA GLY A 13 -24.30 -9.59 -5.52
C GLY A 13 -22.93 -9.01 -5.12
N ILE A 14 -22.31 -8.16 -5.95
CA ILE A 14 -20.95 -7.64 -5.69
C ILE A 14 -21.00 -6.26 -5.01
N LEU A 15 -22.04 -5.45 -5.25
CA LEU A 15 -22.15 -4.12 -4.64
C LEU A 15 -22.52 -4.17 -3.15
N ALA A 16 -23.28 -5.19 -2.71
CA ALA A 16 -23.71 -5.31 -1.32
C ALA A 16 -22.60 -5.78 -0.36
N LEU A 17 -21.53 -6.40 -0.87
CA LEU A 17 -20.40 -6.83 -0.03
C LEU A 17 -19.41 -5.68 0.27
N LEU A 18 -19.46 -4.58 -0.48
CA LEU A 18 -18.54 -3.44 -0.35
C LEU A 18 -18.92 -2.45 0.76
N ILE A 19 -20.14 -2.52 1.29
CA ILE A 19 -20.64 -1.56 2.31
C ILE A 19 -20.40 -2.05 3.75
N LEU A 20 -20.02 -3.32 3.97
CA LEU A 20 -19.88 -3.90 5.31
C LEU A 20 -18.45 -3.90 5.90
N LEU A 21 -17.45 -3.30 5.24
CA LEU A 21 -16.05 -3.29 5.70
C LEU A 21 -15.58 -1.97 6.34
N SER A 22 -16.46 -0.99 6.56
CA SER A 22 -16.09 0.34 7.09
C SER A 22 -16.27 0.53 8.60
N THR A 23 -16.66 -0.48 9.37
CA THR A 23 -16.85 -0.35 10.84
C THR A 23 -16.26 -1.53 11.62
N ALA A 24 -14.95 -1.70 11.58
CA ALA A 24 -14.25 -2.49 12.60
C ALA A 24 -13.81 -1.55 13.75
N PRO A 25 -14.18 -1.85 15.01
CA PRO A 25 -13.82 -1.02 16.15
C PRO A 25 -12.31 -1.09 16.43
N THR A 26 -11.73 0.07 16.75
CA THR A 26 -10.38 0.22 17.30
C THR A 26 -10.30 -0.47 18.66
N LYS A 27 -9.91 -1.75 18.70
CA LYS A 27 -9.39 -2.35 19.93
C LYS A 27 -7.94 -1.90 20.07
N GLY A 28 -7.71 -1.07 21.10
CA GLY A 28 -6.38 -0.59 21.47
C GLY A 28 -5.41 -1.73 21.75
N TYR A 29 -4.15 -1.51 21.39
CA TYR A 29 -3.05 -2.37 21.76
C TYR A 29 -2.89 -2.40 23.29
N PRO A 30 -2.53 -3.53 23.91
CA PRO A 30 -2.20 -3.56 25.32
C PRO A 30 -0.89 -2.80 25.55
N ILE A 31 -0.96 -1.80 26.43
CA ILE A 31 0.20 -1.11 26.99
C ILE A 31 1.02 -2.16 27.74
N THR A 32 2.22 -2.45 27.25
CA THR A 32 3.22 -3.20 28.00
C THR A 32 3.97 -2.18 28.86
N THR A 33 3.81 -2.30 30.18
CA THR A 33 4.54 -1.54 31.18
C THR A 33 6.04 -1.82 31.06
N LEU A 34 6.82 -0.80 30.71
CA LEU A 34 8.28 -0.82 30.74
C LEU A 34 8.73 -0.55 32.18
N SER A 35 9.57 -1.44 32.72
CA SER A 35 10.24 -1.26 34.00
C SER A 35 11.41 -0.28 33.85
N ASP A 36 11.52 0.65 34.79
CA ASP A 36 12.65 1.57 34.94
C ASP A 36 13.95 0.79 35.15
N GLU A 37 14.90 0.93 34.23
CA GLU A 37 16.32 0.78 34.54
C GLU A 37 17.08 1.99 33.98
N THR A 38 17.52 2.82 34.92
CA THR A 38 18.44 3.93 34.69
C THR A 38 19.81 3.37 34.32
N THR A 39 20.39 3.75 33.18
CA THR A 39 21.84 3.64 33.00
C THR A 39 22.41 4.73 32.09
N THR A 40 23.20 5.56 32.76
CA THR A 40 24.35 6.39 32.37
C THR A 40 24.74 6.45 30.89
N SER A 41 24.75 7.68 30.36
CA SER A 41 25.30 8.02 29.05
C SER A 41 26.80 7.82 28.96
N THR A 42 27.26 7.19 27.88
CA THR A 42 28.61 7.36 27.35
C THR A 42 28.49 7.65 25.86
N SER A 43 28.93 8.84 25.47
CA SER A 43 29.01 9.31 24.10
C SER A 43 30.08 8.51 23.35
N THR A 44 29.65 7.71 22.39
CA THR A 44 30.51 7.16 21.35
C THR A 44 29.81 7.43 20.02
N GLU A 45 30.38 8.31 19.20
CA GLU A 45 30.07 8.38 17.77
C GLU A 45 30.34 7.00 17.17
N GLY A 46 29.30 6.22 16.91
CA GLY A 46 29.43 4.82 16.54
C GLY A 46 28.18 4.28 15.86
N ASP A 47 28.17 4.34 14.52
CA ASP A 47 27.31 3.53 13.64
C ASP A 47 25.82 3.42 14.06
N ASP A 48 25.12 4.57 14.15
CA ASP A 48 23.75 4.72 14.68
C ASP A 48 22.62 4.15 13.77
N SER A 49 22.92 3.15 12.95
CA SER A 49 22.01 2.60 11.93
C SER A 49 21.85 1.09 12.10
N HIS A 50 20.87 0.68 12.90
CA HIS A 50 20.47 -0.73 12.93
C HIS A 50 19.53 -1.05 11.76
N SER A 51 19.95 -2.00 10.93
CA SER A 51 19.14 -2.54 9.83
C SER A 51 18.15 -3.58 10.36
N LEU A 52 16.85 -3.33 10.18
CA LEU A 52 15.76 -4.22 10.57
C LEU A 52 15.18 -4.88 9.33
N LYS A 53 15.00 -6.21 9.32
CA LYS A 53 14.31 -6.87 8.20
C LYS A 53 12.80 -6.77 8.39
N ILE A 54 12.06 -6.61 7.29
CA ILE A 54 10.60 -6.50 7.32
C ILE A 54 9.94 -7.70 8.01
N ARG A 55 10.42 -8.92 7.75
CA ARG A 55 9.91 -10.16 8.38
C ARG A 55 9.94 -10.16 9.91
N ASP A 56 10.83 -9.38 10.52
CA ASP A 56 11.03 -9.35 11.97
C ASP A 56 10.19 -8.25 12.63
N LEU A 57 9.44 -7.46 11.84
CA LEU A 57 8.62 -6.35 12.32
C LEU A 57 7.18 -6.78 12.62
N PRO A 58 6.48 -6.10 13.56
CA PRO A 58 5.15 -6.51 14.00
C PRO A 58 4.08 -6.47 12.89
N PHE A 59 4.32 -5.70 11.82
CA PHE A 59 3.43 -5.60 10.67
C PHE A 59 3.73 -6.59 9.54
N ALA A 60 4.74 -7.47 9.67
CA ALA A 60 5.17 -8.41 8.63
C ALA A 60 4.02 -9.28 8.11
N SER A 61 3.11 -9.71 9.00
CA SER A 61 1.95 -10.54 8.65
C SER A 61 0.98 -9.83 7.69
N PHE A 62 0.89 -8.51 7.75
CA PHE A 62 0.05 -7.72 6.83
C PHE A 62 0.64 -7.64 5.42
N ILE A 63 1.97 -7.76 5.30
CA ILE A 63 2.71 -7.79 4.03
C ILE A 63 2.70 -9.20 3.44
N ALA A 64 2.92 -10.21 4.29
CA ALA A 64 2.94 -11.61 3.87
C ALA A 64 1.58 -12.08 3.31
N ASN A 65 0.48 -11.53 3.82
CA ASN A 65 -0.86 -11.84 3.36
C ASN A 65 -1.73 -10.57 3.24
N PRO A 66 -1.73 -9.90 2.08
CA PRO A 66 -2.50 -8.69 1.89
C PRO A 66 -4.01 -8.93 1.86
N CYS A 67 -4.47 -10.14 1.58
CA CYS A 67 -5.89 -10.47 1.49
C CYS A 67 -6.56 -10.92 2.80
N SER A 68 -5.80 -11.12 3.88
CA SER A 68 -6.26 -11.78 5.14
C SER A 68 -6.77 -13.22 4.91
N PRO A 69 -6.72 -14.11 5.91
CA PRO A 69 -7.20 -15.48 5.75
C PRO A 69 -8.73 -15.50 5.68
N GLY A 70 -9.30 -15.82 4.51
CA GLY A 70 -10.75 -15.99 4.35
C GLY A 70 -11.28 -15.79 2.92
N THR A 71 -10.51 -15.18 2.04
CA THR A 71 -10.88 -14.95 0.63
C THR A 71 -10.17 -15.93 -0.31
N SER A 72 -10.10 -17.21 0.05
CA SER A 72 -9.76 -18.25 -0.93
C SER A 72 -10.99 -18.52 -1.80
N ARG A 73 -11.17 -17.75 -2.87
CA ARG A 73 -12.13 -18.11 -3.92
C ARG A 73 -11.52 -19.20 -4.78
N SER A 74 -12.24 -20.32 -4.91
CA SER A 74 -11.95 -21.33 -5.92
C SER A 74 -11.90 -20.66 -7.30
N THR A 75 -10.69 -20.51 -7.85
CA THR A 75 -10.49 -20.08 -9.23
C THR A 75 -10.85 -21.24 -10.14
N ASP A 76 -12.07 -21.20 -10.70
CA ASP A 76 -12.46 -22.13 -11.74
C ASP A 76 -11.68 -21.77 -13.02
N ARG A 77 -10.58 -22.51 -13.26
CA ARG A 77 -9.65 -22.28 -14.38
C ARG A 77 -10.34 -22.38 -15.75
N ASN A 78 -11.58 -22.86 -15.80
CA ASN A 78 -12.37 -23.05 -17.02
C ASN A 78 -13.25 -21.85 -17.42
N ARG A 79 -13.08 -20.67 -16.80
CA ARG A 79 -13.83 -19.46 -17.22
C ARG A 79 -13.53 -19.06 -18.67
N SER A 80 -14.57 -18.60 -19.36
CA SER A 80 -14.47 -18.21 -20.76
C SER A 80 -13.62 -16.94 -20.96
N LYS A 81 -13.06 -16.76 -22.17
CA LYS A 81 -12.29 -15.56 -22.53
C LYS A 81 -13.06 -14.25 -22.26
N ALA A 82 -14.37 -14.25 -22.55
CA ALA A 82 -15.25 -13.10 -22.32
C ALA A 82 -15.41 -12.76 -20.83
N GLN A 83 -15.46 -13.78 -19.95
CA GLN A 83 -15.54 -13.57 -18.50
C GLN A 83 -14.24 -12.95 -17.95
N ARG A 84 -13.08 -13.45 -18.38
CA ARG A 84 -11.78 -12.90 -17.98
C ARG A 84 -11.62 -11.45 -18.43
N GLN A 85 -12.03 -11.12 -19.65
CA GLN A 85 -11.98 -9.76 -20.17
C GLN A 85 -12.89 -8.79 -19.39
N SER A 86 -14.13 -9.20 -19.10
CA SER A 86 -15.06 -8.41 -18.27
C SER A 86 -14.50 -8.15 -16.87
N PHE A 87 -13.85 -9.17 -16.28
CA PHE A 87 -13.18 -9.05 -15.00
C PHE A 87 -11.99 -8.07 -15.06
N SER A 88 -11.10 -8.16 -16.05
CA SER A 88 -9.98 -7.22 -16.23
C SER A 88 -10.47 -5.78 -16.37
N ILE A 89 -11.52 -5.53 -17.16
CA ILE A 89 -12.10 -4.18 -17.31
C ILE A 89 -12.58 -3.65 -15.95
N THR A 90 -13.31 -4.48 -15.20
CA THR A 90 -13.82 -4.11 -13.87
C THR A 90 -12.66 -3.79 -12.90
N PHE A 91 -11.61 -4.60 -12.94
CA PHE A 91 -10.41 -4.40 -12.14
C PHE A 91 -9.70 -3.09 -12.50
N PHE A 92 -9.42 -2.82 -13.78
CA PHE A 92 -8.74 -1.59 -14.18
C PHE A 92 -9.59 -0.34 -13.91
N GLN A 93 -10.92 -0.43 -14.00
CA GLN A 93 -11.80 0.66 -13.55
C GLN A 93 -11.67 0.91 -12.05
N TYR A 94 -11.68 -0.15 -11.25
CA TYR A 94 -11.49 -0.08 -9.81
C TYR A 94 -10.14 0.57 -9.47
N ILE A 95 -9.03 0.06 -10.01
CA ILE A 95 -7.68 0.55 -9.70
C ILE A 95 -7.47 1.99 -10.19
N LYS A 96 -8.01 2.36 -11.35
CA LYS A 96 -8.00 3.76 -11.82
C LYS A 96 -8.65 4.71 -10.81
N ASN A 97 -9.86 4.36 -10.36
CA ASN A 97 -10.65 5.21 -9.46
C ASN A 97 -10.02 5.29 -8.07
N TYR A 98 -9.65 4.14 -7.49
CA TYR A 98 -9.06 4.09 -6.16
C TYR A 98 -7.62 4.61 -6.13
N GLY A 99 -6.82 4.41 -7.18
CA GLY A 99 -5.51 5.04 -7.33
C GLY A 99 -5.62 6.57 -7.31
N THR A 100 -6.58 7.13 -8.05
CA THR A 100 -6.82 8.59 -8.02
C THR A 100 -7.25 9.08 -6.63
N LEU A 101 -8.18 8.37 -5.98
CA LEU A 101 -8.66 8.72 -4.65
C LEU A 101 -7.54 8.65 -3.60
N TYR A 102 -6.77 7.56 -3.60
CA TYR A 102 -5.71 7.35 -2.62
C TYR A 102 -4.52 8.27 -2.85
N LYS A 103 -4.25 8.67 -4.10
CA LYS A 103 -3.31 9.77 -4.40
C LYS A 103 -3.73 11.05 -3.70
N GLN A 104 -5.01 11.45 -3.80
CA GLN A 104 -5.52 12.65 -3.14
C GLN A 104 -5.41 12.56 -1.63
N ASP A 105 -5.69 11.39 -1.05
CA ASP A 105 -5.54 11.19 0.38
C ASP A 105 -4.08 11.28 0.82
N ALA A 106 -3.13 10.71 0.07
CA ALA A 106 -1.70 10.84 0.36
C ALA A 106 -1.22 12.30 0.26
N LEU A 107 -1.71 13.07 -0.73
CA LEU A 107 -1.43 14.51 -0.83
C LEU A 107 -1.95 15.28 0.39
N LYS A 108 -3.14 14.94 0.92
CA LYS A 108 -3.66 15.55 2.16
C LYS A 108 -2.75 15.26 3.35
N VAL A 109 -2.20 14.04 3.45
CA VAL A 109 -1.27 13.66 4.53
C VAL A 109 0.02 14.48 4.43
N ILE A 110 0.59 14.63 3.23
CA ILE A 110 1.76 15.49 3.00
C ILE A 110 1.48 16.91 3.50
N ASN A 111 0.39 17.51 3.05
CA ASN A 111 0.08 18.91 3.37
C ASN A 111 -0.25 19.16 4.85
N SER A 112 -0.69 18.14 5.60
CA SER A 112 -1.17 18.31 6.98
C SER A 112 -0.27 17.73 8.06
N SER A 113 0.55 16.73 7.71
CA SER A 113 1.21 15.87 8.70
C SER A 113 2.70 15.67 8.45
N THR A 114 3.28 16.26 7.40
CA THR A 114 4.73 16.19 7.13
C THR A 114 5.43 17.53 7.41
N ILE A 115 6.76 17.60 7.23
CA ILE A 115 7.52 18.87 7.35
C ILE A 115 7.04 19.89 6.31
N GLU A 116 7.16 21.18 6.63
CA GLU A 116 6.60 22.31 5.86
C GLU A 116 7.09 22.38 4.40
N ASP A 117 8.25 21.77 4.10
CA ASP A 117 8.85 21.71 2.76
C ASP A 117 8.76 20.35 2.07
N CYS A 118 8.05 19.38 2.64
CA CYS A 118 8.05 18.00 2.12
C CYS A 118 7.74 17.90 0.62
N SER A 119 6.80 18.71 0.14
CA SER A 119 6.35 18.74 -1.27
C SER A 119 7.34 19.41 -2.22
N SER A 120 8.26 20.23 -1.71
CA SER A 120 9.27 20.95 -2.50
C SER A 120 10.61 20.20 -2.56
N LEU A 121 10.81 19.21 -1.68
CA LEU A 121 12.00 18.37 -1.69
C LEU A 121 11.99 17.40 -2.87
N ASN A 122 13.03 17.48 -3.70
CA ASN A 122 13.27 16.54 -4.81
C ASN A 122 13.86 15.22 -4.29
N LEU A 123 13.07 14.48 -3.49
CA LEU A 123 13.49 13.20 -2.94
C LEU A 123 13.27 12.08 -3.96
N PRO A 124 14.21 11.13 -4.09
CA PRO A 124 14.03 10.00 -5.00
C PRO A 124 12.90 9.10 -4.53
N ASN A 125 12.21 8.45 -5.46
CA ASN A 125 11.23 7.43 -5.13
C ASN A 125 11.86 6.28 -4.30
N LEU A 126 11.02 5.58 -3.55
CA LEU A 126 11.42 4.36 -2.87
C LEU A 126 11.90 3.29 -3.87
N PRO A 127 12.67 2.29 -3.41
CA PRO A 127 12.93 1.12 -4.21
C PRO A 127 11.62 0.48 -4.67
N ASN A 128 11.68 -0.20 -5.81
CA ASN A 128 10.53 -0.89 -6.36
C ASN A 128 9.38 0.02 -6.83
N THR A 129 9.58 1.34 -6.95
CA THR A 129 8.58 2.24 -7.56
C THR A 129 8.69 2.22 -9.10
N PRO A 130 7.65 1.82 -9.83
CA PRO A 130 7.69 1.76 -11.29
C PRO A 130 7.42 3.13 -11.90
N THR A 131 7.91 3.34 -13.12
CA THR A 131 7.44 4.45 -13.97
C THR A 131 6.23 4.02 -14.81
N LEU A 132 5.45 4.98 -15.32
CA LEU A 132 4.35 4.68 -16.24
C LEU A 132 4.86 3.98 -17.51
N GLN A 133 5.96 4.48 -18.08
CA GLN A 133 6.58 3.91 -19.27
C GLN A 133 7.02 2.46 -19.02
N GLU A 134 7.68 2.18 -17.90
CA GLU A 134 8.08 0.83 -17.51
C GLU A 134 6.87 -0.13 -17.48
N LEU A 135 5.75 0.29 -16.91
CA LEU A 135 4.54 -0.56 -16.88
C LEU A 135 3.93 -0.76 -18.28
N GLN A 136 3.99 0.25 -19.15
CA GLN A 136 3.44 0.18 -20.51
C GLN A 136 4.28 -0.67 -21.45
N GLU A 137 5.59 -0.79 -21.20
CA GLU A 137 6.50 -1.64 -21.95
C GLU A 137 6.45 -3.11 -21.51
N MET A 138 5.94 -3.39 -20.31
CA MET A 138 5.71 -4.74 -19.81
C MET A 138 4.45 -5.36 -20.43
N ASN A 139 4.42 -6.70 -20.48
CA ASN A 139 3.15 -7.40 -20.73
C ASN A 139 2.23 -7.27 -19.49
N GLU A 140 0.94 -7.58 -19.67
CA GLU A 140 -0.07 -7.40 -18.61
C GLU A 140 0.31 -8.12 -17.31
N GLU A 141 0.81 -9.37 -17.40
CA GLU A 141 1.25 -10.14 -16.24
C GLU A 141 2.40 -9.43 -15.49
N GLY A 142 3.45 -9.02 -16.21
CA GLY A 142 4.62 -8.35 -15.65
C GLY A 142 4.25 -7.02 -14.99
N ALA A 143 3.41 -6.23 -15.63
CA ALA A 143 2.93 -4.96 -15.09
C ALA A 143 2.09 -5.17 -13.82
N LEU A 144 1.18 -6.15 -13.79
CA LEU A 144 0.37 -6.45 -12.60
C LEU A 144 1.22 -6.95 -11.42
N LYS A 145 2.21 -7.82 -11.69
CA LYS A 145 3.21 -8.27 -10.71
C LYS A 145 4.04 -7.12 -10.16
N ARG A 146 4.50 -6.24 -11.04
CA ARG A 146 5.22 -5.01 -10.69
C ARG A 146 4.38 -4.12 -9.78
N ILE A 147 3.12 -3.86 -10.14
CA ILE A 147 2.18 -3.08 -9.32
C ILE A 147 1.98 -3.73 -7.95
N TYR A 148 1.73 -5.04 -7.91
CA TYR A 148 1.50 -5.80 -6.68
C TYR A 148 2.68 -5.67 -5.71
N SER A 149 3.90 -5.96 -6.16
CA SER A 149 5.10 -5.87 -5.32
C SER A 149 5.38 -4.43 -4.88
N SER A 150 5.13 -3.44 -5.73
CA SER A 150 5.29 -2.02 -5.41
C SER A 150 4.37 -1.59 -4.27
N LEU A 151 3.09 -1.99 -4.33
CA LEU A 151 2.10 -1.68 -3.29
C LEU A 151 2.49 -2.30 -1.95
N LEU A 152 2.97 -3.53 -1.94
CA LEU A 152 3.43 -4.19 -0.71
C LEU A 152 4.66 -3.49 -0.14
N MET A 153 5.65 -3.15 -0.97
CA MET A 153 6.86 -2.43 -0.53
C MET A 153 6.52 -1.09 0.13
N HIS A 154 5.70 -0.28 -0.54
CA HIS A 154 5.30 1.03 -0.04
C HIS A 154 4.43 0.91 1.22
N SER A 155 3.58 -0.12 1.31
CA SER A 155 2.78 -0.36 2.50
C SER A 155 3.66 -0.71 3.70
N ALA A 156 4.74 -1.47 3.50
CA ALA A 156 5.71 -1.78 4.53
C ALA A 156 6.46 -0.54 5.01
N HIS A 157 6.90 0.33 4.09
CA HIS A 157 7.51 1.61 4.47
C HIS A 157 6.54 2.50 5.26
N ALA A 158 5.26 2.55 4.86
CA ALA A 158 4.25 3.32 5.59
C ALA A 158 3.98 2.75 7.00
N TYR A 159 3.90 1.42 7.16
CA TYR A 159 3.81 0.80 8.49
C TYR A 159 5.07 1.05 9.33
N PHE A 160 6.24 1.15 8.69
CA PHE A 160 7.48 1.41 9.39
C PHE A 160 7.52 2.78 10.06
N ILE A 161 6.87 3.80 9.47
CA ILE A 161 6.73 5.13 10.09
C ILE A 161 6.06 5.02 11.46
N ASP A 162 4.95 4.29 11.54
CA ASP A 162 4.24 4.06 12.81
C ASP A 162 5.08 3.25 13.80
N HIS A 163 5.72 2.19 13.32
CA HIS A 163 6.61 1.39 14.16
C HIS A 163 7.73 2.24 14.78
N GLN A 164 8.35 3.12 13.99
CA GLN A 164 9.38 4.03 14.48
C GLN A 164 8.89 5.07 15.46
N TYR A 165 7.72 5.65 15.22
CA TYR A 165 7.09 6.59 16.15
C TYR A 165 6.83 5.91 17.51
N LEU A 166 6.31 4.67 17.50
CA LEU A 166 6.01 3.93 18.73
C LEU A 166 7.25 3.47 19.51
N THR A 167 8.37 3.26 18.84
CA THR A 167 9.60 2.72 19.45
C THR A 167 10.61 3.80 19.83
N PHE A 168 10.60 4.96 19.16
CA PHE A 168 11.62 6.00 19.33
C PHE A 168 11.03 7.42 19.37
N GLY A 169 9.74 7.58 19.65
CA GLY A 169 9.05 8.88 19.67
C GLY A 169 9.59 9.88 20.69
N GLU A 170 10.26 9.42 21.75
CA GLU A 170 10.79 10.25 22.83
C GLU A 170 12.06 11.05 22.47
N THR A 171 12.65 10.77 21.31
CA THR A 171 13.92 11.42 20.89
C THR A 171 13.72 12.73 20.12
N CYS A 172 12.47 13.09 19.81
CA CYS A 172 12.13 14.32 19.10
C CYS A 172 11.48 15.35 20.03
N SER A 173 11.72 16.64 19.79
CA SER A 173 11.18 17.71 20.64
C SER A 173 9.64 17.68 20.69
N GLU A 174 9.05 18.12 21.81
CA GLU A 174 7.59 18.12 22.04
C GLU A 174 6.80 18.81 20.92
N ALA A 175 7.35 19.88 20.33
CA ALA A 175 6.74 20.60 19.21
C ALA A 175 6.57 19.74 17.93
N ASN A 176 7.33 18.65 17.79
CA ASN A 176 7.25 17.72 16.68
C ASN A 176 6.37 16.50 16.98
N THR A 177 6.07 16.22 18.25
CA THR A 177 5.42 14.97 18.67
C THR A 177 4.00 14.82 18.14
N ASP A 178 3.20 15.90 18.12
CA ASP A 178 1.83 15.85 17.59
C ASP A 178 1.80 15.63 16.07
N ARG A 179 2.72 16.28 15.34
CA ARG A 179 2.86 16.07 13.91
C ARG A 179 3.27 14.63 13.60
N GLU A 180 4.29 14.11 14.28
CA GLU A 180 4.78 12.74 14.09
C GLU A 180 3.71 11.71 14.44
N ARG A 181 2.93 11.94 15.51
CA ARG A 181 1.78 11.10 15.86
C ARG A 181 0.72 11.08 14.76
N ASN A 182 0.36 12.26 14.23
CA ASN A 182 -0.61 12.37 13.15
C ASN A 182 -0.10 11.68 11.89
N LEU A 183 1.16 11.87 11.54
CA LEU A 183 1.79 11.21 10.40
C LEU A 183 1.80 9.69 10.55
N ALA A 184 2.21 9.16 11.71
CA ALA A 184 2.19 7.73 12.00
C ALA A 184 0.79 7.12 11.81
N ARG A 185 -0.23 7.78 12.36
CA ARG A 185 -1.63 7.37 12.22
C ARG A 185 -2.08 7.36 10.75
N GLU A 186 -1.81 8.43 10.02
CA GLU A 186 -2.20 8.56 8.61
C GLU A 186 -1.42 7.60 7.71
N ALA A 187 -0.14 7.34 8.01
CA ALA A 187 0.68 6.37 7.31
C ALA A 187 0.10 4.96 7.44
N VAL A 188 -0.41 4.56 8.62
CA VAL A 188 -1.12 3.28 8.79
C VAL A 188 -2.39 3.20 7.93
N ILE A 189 -3.15 4.30 7.83
CA ILE A 189 -4.35 4.37 6.99
C ILE A 189 -3.96 4.20 5.51
N LEU A 190 -2.92 4.89 5.04
CA LEU A 190 -2.39 4.74 3.68
C LEU A 190 -1.85 3.33 3.44
N ALA A 191 -1.15 2.72 4.40
CA ALA A 191 -0.65 1.36 4.29
C ALA A 191 -1.79 0.35 4.08
N ARG A 192 -2.91 0.52 4.81
CA ARG A 192 -4.11 -0.32 4.65
C ARG A 192 -4.76 -0.14 3.27
N LYS A 193 -4.79 1.09 2.74
CA LYS A 193 -5.29 1.37 1.39
C LYS A 193 -4.43 0.69 0.31
N GLN A 194 -3.11 0.75 0.46
CA GLN A 194 -2.15 0.07 -0.43
C GLN A 194 -2.32 -1.44 -0.36
N LYS A 195 -2.41 -2.00 0.86
CA LYS A 195 -2.69 -3.42 1.10
C LYS A 195 -4.00 -3.86 0.44
N HIS A 196 -5.06 -3.06 0.55
CA HIS A 196 -6.35 -3.36 -0.07
C HIS A 196 -6.23 -3.46 -1.60
N MET A 197 -5.58 -2.48 -2.23
CA MET A 197 -5.29 -2.53 -3.66
C MET A 197 -4.40 -3.72 -4.03
N ALA A 198 -3.37 -4.04 -3.22
CA ALA A 198 -2.51 -5.19 -3.45
C ALA A 198 -3.31 -6.50 -3.43
N CYS A 199 -4.26 -6.64 -2.51
CA CYS A 199 -5.16 -7.80 -2.50
C CYS A 199 -6.02 -7.87 -3.78
N MET A 200 -6.58 -6.74 -4.22
CA MET A 200 -7.34 -6.71 -5.47
C MET A 200 -6.47 -7.11 -6.67
N THR A 201 -5.22 -6.65 -6.72
CA THR A 201 -4.26 -7.04 -7.75
C THR A 201 -3.91 -8.53 -7.69
N GLN A 202 -3.70 -9.07 -6.49
CA GLN A 202 -3.45 -10.50 -6.29
C GLN A 202 -4.61 -11.35 -6.81
N MET A 203 -5.85 -11.03 -6.41
CA MET A 203 -7.03 -11.74 -6.89
C MET A 203 -7.15 -11.68 -8.41
N THR A 204 -6.78 -10.56 -9.02
CA THR A 204 -6.76 -10.43 -10.49
C THR A 204 -5.69 -11.28 -11.14
N LEU A 205 -4.47 -11.30 -10.59
CA LEU A 205 -3.41 -12.18 -11.08
C LEU A 205 -3.90 -13.64 -11.07
N GLU A 206 -4.47 -14.09 -9.95
CA GLU A 206 -5.00 -15.46 -9.81
C GLU A 206 -6.15 -15.76 -10.78
N GLU A 207 -7.09 -14.82 -10.95
CA GLU A 207 -8.24 -14.95 -11.85
C GLU A 207 -7.81 -15.02 -13.33
N LEU A 208 -6.74 -14.33 -13.71
CA LEU A 208 -6.16 -14.39 -15.05
C LEU A 208 -5.29 -15.65 -15.26
N GLY A 209 -5.05 -16.43 -14.20
CA GLY A 209 -4.22 -17.63 -14.22
C GLY A 209 -2.73 -17.36 -14.04
N TYR A 210 -2.36 -16.16 -13.61
CA TYR A 210 -1.00 -15.79 -13.26
C TYR A 210 -0.68 -16.20 -11.82
N THR A 211 0.60 -16.41 -11.55
CA THR A 211 1.08 -16.66 -10.18
C THR A 211 1.59 -15.35 -9.60
N PRO A 212 1.08 -14.88 -8.44
CA PRO A 212 1.61 -13.68 -7.79
C PRO A 212 3.09 -13.81 -7.46
N ASP A 213 3.78 -12.67 -7.38
CA ASP A 213 5.19 -12.66 -6.97
C ASP A 213 5.37 -13.15 -5.53
N ASP A 214 6.52 -13.77 -5.29
CA ASP A 214 6.91 -14.21 -3.95
C ASP A 214 7.13 -12.99 -3.04
N THR A 215 6.30 -12.89 -2.00
CA THR A 215 6.41 -11.84 -0.99
C THR A 215 7.69 -11.97 -0.14
N ASN A 216 8.40 -13.10 -0.21
CA ASN A 216 9.66 -13.32 0.50
C ASN A 216 10.74 -12.30 0.15
N ALA A 217 10.81 -11.83 -1.10
CA ALA A 217 11.77 -10.80 -1.49
C ALA A 217 11.53 -9.52 -0.67
N ILE A 218 10.27 -9.09 -0.60
CA ILE A 218 9.86 -7.93 0.20
C ILE A 218 10.10 -8.18 1.69
N LEU A 219 9.70 -9.33 2.22
CA LEU A 219 9.91 -9.67 3.63
C LEU A 219 11.40 -9.75 4.04
N ASN A 220 12.31 -9.91 3.07
CA ASN A 220 13.76 -9.89 3.29
C ASN A 220 14.38 -8.49 3.21
N GLU A 221 13.64 -7.49 2.71
CA GLU A 221 14.13 -6.13 2.63
C GLU A 221 14.47 -5.57 4.01
N ARG A 222 15.41 -4.63 3.98
CA ARG A 222 16.02 -4.04 5.17
C ARG A 222 15.64 -2.58 5.27
N PHE A 223 15.04 -2.21 6.40
CA PHE A 223 14.78 -0.83 6.74
C PHE A 223 15.85 -0.32 7.69
N THR A 224 16.29 0.92 7.44
CA THR A 224 17.26 1.59 8.29
C THR A 224 16.51 2.22 9.46
N ASN A 225 16.88 1.83 10.67
CA ASN A 225 16.40 2.49 11.86
C ASN A 225 17.13 3.82 12.07
N LEU A 226 16.45 4.94 11.79
CA LEU A 226 17.03 6.28 11.91
C LEU A 226 16.75 6.88 13.30
N GLN A 227 17.80 7.12 14.08
CA GLN A 227 17.68 7.76 15.41
C GLN A 227 17.41 9.27 15.31
N MET A 228 18.06 9.97 14.37
CA MET A 228 17.89 11.42 14.24
C MET A 228 16.53 11.81 13.61
N CYS A 229 15.79 12.70 14.28
CA CYS A 229 14.48 13.18 13.85
C CYS A 229 14.49 13.82 12.45
N SER A 230 15.54 14.60 12.13
CA SER A 230 15.70 15.21 10.81
C SER A 230 15.81 14.16 9.70
N ARG A 231 16.56 13.08 9.93
CA ARG A 231 16.68 11.97 8.97
C ARG A 231 15.37 11.18 8.84
N ARG A 232 14.66 10.95 9.95
CA ARG A 232 13.33 10.34 9.93
C ARG A 232 12.35 11.16 9.12
N ALA A 233 12.25 12.46 9.39
CA ALA A 233 11.37 13.37 8.66
C ALA A 233 11.63 13.34 7.15
N LEU A 234 12.90 13.30 6.71
CA LEU A 234 13.25 13.17 5.30
C LEU A 234 12.82 11.83 4.70
N ARG A 235 13.05 10.70 5.40
CA ARG A 235 12.58 9.38 4.94
C ARG A 235 11.06 9.32 4.88
N ASP A 236 10.37 9.87 5.86
CA ASP A 236 8.90 9.85 5.92
C ASP A 236 8.33 10.68 4.78
N CYS A 237 8.95 11.82 4.47
CA CYS A 237 8.67 12.58 3.26
C CYS A 237 8.91 11.80 1.98
N GLN A 238 10.07 11.16 1.84
CA GLN A 238 10.38 10.30 0.71
C GLN A 238 9.31 9.22 0.52
N THR A 239 8.88 8.61 1.62
CA THR A 239 7.85 7.57 1.63
C THR A 239 6.52 8.12 1.15
N MET A 240 6.06 9.26 1.69
CA MET A 240 4.78 9.86 1.31
C MET A 240 4.77 10.32 -0.15
N LEU A 241 5.84 10.96 -0.62
CA LEU A 241 5.99 11.37 -2.02
C LEU A 241 5.99 10.17 -2.96
N SER A 242 6.73 9.12 -2.62
CA SER A 242 6.76 7.88 -3.42
C SER A 242 5.40 7.19 -3.47
N ILE A 243 4.62 7.23 -2.38
CA ILE A 243 3.23 6.72 -2.35
C ILE A 243 2.33 7.52 -3.30
N VAL A 244 2.43 8.86 -3.30
CA VAL A 244 1.69 9.71 -4.25
C VAL A 244 2.05 9.35 -5.69
N HIS A 245 3.34 9.21 -5.99
CA HIS A 245 3.82 8.85 -7.31
C HIS A 245 3.31 7.46 -7.73
N LEU A 246 3.41 6.46 -6.85
CA LEU A 246 2.93 5.11 -7.11
C LEU A 246 1.43 5.10 -7.47
N PHE A 247 0.60 5.78 -6.69
CA PHE A 247 -0.83 5.86 -6.98
C PHE A 247 -1.14 6.57 -8.30
N ASP A 248 -0.38 7.61 -8.64
CA ASP A 248 -0.50 8.29 -9.92
C ASP A 248 -0.17 7.35 -11.09
N VAL A 249 0.98 6.70 -11.04
CA VAL A 249 1.43 5.72 -12.05
C VAL A 249 0.41 4.60 -12.23
N ILE A 250 -0.05 3.98 -11.14
CA ILE A 250 -1.05 2.91 -11.16
C ILE A 250 -2.36 3.39 -11.82
N SER A 251 -2.82 4.59 -11.48
CA SER A 251 -4.06 5.14 -12.01
C SER A 251 -3.98 5.44 -13.51
N ASN A 252 -2.83 5.96 -13.96
CA ASN A 252 -2.58 6.31 -15.36
C ASN A 252 -2.35 5.06 -16.21
N TYR A 253 -1.64 4.05 -15.70
CA TYR A 253 -1.50 2.75 -16.36
C TYR A 253 -2.88 2.08 -16.54
N SER A 254 -3.70 2.08 -15.49
CA SER A 254 -5.05 1.52 -15.57
C SER A 254 -5.93 2.26 -16.58
N ARG A 255 -5.74 3.57 -16.74
CA ARG A 255 -6.42 4.36 -17.79
C ARG A 255 -5.98 3.90 -19.18
N SER A 256 -4.68 3.75 -19.45
CA SER A 256 -4.21 3.29 -20.76
C SER A 256 -4.69 1.89 -21.10
N MET A 257 -4.78 0.98 -20.12
CA MET A 257 -5.35 -0.36 -20.33
C MET A 257 -6.83 -0.30 -20.75
N LEU A 258 -7.62 0.58 -20.13
CA LEU A 258 -9.03 0.76 -20.49
C LEU A 258 -9.23 1.40 -21.86
N GLU A 259 -8.32 2.29 -22.28
CA GLU A 259 -8.36 2.94 -23.59
C GLU A 259 -8.02 1.95 -24.71
N SER A 260 -6.95 1.16 -24.55
CA SER A 260 -6.57 0.12 -25.53
C SER A 260 -7.67 -0.94 -25.75
N THR A 261 -8.49 -1.20 -24.73
CA THR A 261 -9.60 -2.15 -24.84
C THR A 261 -10.74 -1.62 -25.72
N LYS A 262 -10.90 -0.29 -25.84
CA LYS A 262 -11.94 0.32 -26.69
C LYS A 262 -11.63 0.17 -28.18
N ASP A 263 -10.35 0.16 -28.55
CA ASP A 263 -9.91 0.06 -29.95
C ASP A 263 -9.97 -1.37 -30.52
N THR A 264 -10.32 -2.35 -29.69
CA THR A 264 -10.41 -3.77 -30.08
C THR A 264 -11.86 -4.19 -30.44
N PHE A 265 -12.84 -3.30 -30.33
CA PHE A 265 -14.27 -3.54 -30.60
C PHE A 265 -14.84 -2.52 -31.58
#